data_AF-A0A1U9K609-F1
#
_entry.id   AF-A0A1U9K609-F1
#
_cell.length_a   1.000
_cell.length_b   1.000
_cell.length_c   1.000
_cell.angle_alpha   90.00
_cell.angle_beta   90.00
_cell.angle_gamma   90.00
#
_symmetry.space_group_name_H-M   'P 1'
#
loop_
_entity.id
_entity.type
_entity.pdbx_description
1 polymer ?
#
loop_
_entity_poly.entity_id
_entity_poly.type
_entity_poly.pdbx_seq_one_letter_code
_entity_poly.pdbx_strand_id
1 'polypeptide(L)'
;MNNRWLCSGLTLMELLLTLFVLSVLTAVVIPAAGNVISTWEARSFVLQLEADIAYAQKRAMATEQPVRLNVNRGGLYMLSEPDGVLRRTIKSVRFPDSLSVVNNLEVTFQPHATFAGQSNGGTVYVKYKGQDYAEMRVSLLSNRTRVIWH
;
A
#
# COMPACT_ATOMS: atom_id res chain seq x y z
N MET A 1 -21.49 -54.05 28.11
CA MET A 1 -21.73 -54.47 26.71
C MET A 1 -22.22 -53.28 25.91
N ASN A 2 -21.35 -52.81 25.01
CA ASN A 2 -21.55 -51.99 23.81
C ASN A 2 -22.71 -50.98 23.76
N ASN A 3 -22.38 -49.71 24.03
CA ASN A 3 -23.07 -48.56 23.43
C ASN A 3 -22.76 -48.54 21.93
N ARG A 4 -23.62 -49.16 21.12
CA ARG A 4 -23.49 -49.19 19.66
C ARG A 4 -23.88 -47.81 19.10
N TRP A 5 -22.86 -47.06 18.71
CA TRP A 5 -22.80 -46.22 17.50
C TRP A 5 -24.09 -45.48 17.11
N LEU A 6 -24.15 -44.18 17.46
CA LEU A 6 -24.96 -43.17 16.77
C LEU A 6 -24.46 -43.03 15.32
N CYS A 7 -24.72 -44.02 14.48
CA CYS A 7 -24.55 -43.95 13.03
C CYS A 7 -25.93 -43.74 12.40
N SER A 8 -26.59 -42.62 12.73
CA SER A 8 -27.60 -42.09 11.81
C SER A 8 -26.84 -41.26 10.80
N GLY A 9 -26.62 -41.82 9.61
CA GLY A 9 -26.07 -41.07 8.48
C GLY A 9 -26.91 -39.80 8.30
N LEU A 10 -26.23 -38.66 8.14
CA LEU A 10 -26.87 -37.39 7.77
C LEU A 10 -27.92 -37.70 6.71
N THR A 11 -29.18 -37.40 7.00
CA THR A 11 -30.22 -37.62 6.00
C THR A 11 -29.86 -36.81 4.77
N LEU A 12 -30.02 -37.36 3.57
CA LEU A 12 -29.67 -36.67 2.32
C LEU A 12 -30.27 -35.25 2.26
N MET A 13 -31.46 -35.10 2.85
CA MET A 13 -32.15 -33.83 3.00
C MET A 13 -31.42 -32.84 3.94
N GLU A 14 -30.90 -33.30 5.06
CA GLU A 14 -30.12 -32.48 6.00
C GLU A 14 -28.80 -32.02 5.37
N LEU A 15 -28.15 -32.87 4.58
CA LEU A 15 -26.95 -32.49 3.84
C LEU A 15 -27.23 -31.45 2.74
N LEU A 16 -28.35 -31.59 2.04
CA LEU A 16 -28.80 -30.57 1.07
C LEU A 16 -29.17 -29.25 1.76
N LEU A 17 -29.84 -29.29 2.90
CA LEU A 17 -30.24 -28.10 3.64
C LEU A 17 -29.02 -27.37 4.23
N THR A 18 -28.04 -28.10 4.76
CA THR A 18 -26.79 -27.51 5.25
C THR A 18 -25.97 -26.89 4.13
N LEU A 19 -25.83 -27.56 2.97
CA LEU A 19 -25.18 -26.98 1.79
C LEU A 19 -25.91 -25.75 1.27
N PHE A 20 -27.25 -25.75 1.27
CA PHE A 20 -28.05 -24.59 0.89
C PHE A 20 -27.79 -23.39 1.81
N VAL A 21 -27.82 -23.61 3.13
CA VAL A 21 -27.50 -22.56 4.12
C VAL A 21 -26.06 -22.07 3.94
N LEU A 22 -25.08 -22.96 3.75
CA LEU A 22 -23.69 -22.58 3.50
C LEU A 22 -23.54 -21.77 2.21
N SER A 23 -24.28 -22.09 1.15
CA SER A 23 -24.26 -21.33 -0.10
C SER A 23 -24.80 -19.90 0.10
N VAL A 24 -25.90 -19.74 0.82
CA VAL A 24 -26.46 -18.42 1.14
C VAL A 24 -25.48 -17.62 2.02
N LEU A 25 -24.88 -18.26 3.03
CA LEU A 25 -23.89 -17.61 3.89
C LEU A 25 -22.65 -17.16 3.12
N THR A 26 -22.10 -18.02 2.27
CA THR A 26 -20.91 -17.68 1.46
C THR A 26 -21.19 -16.55 0.48
N ALA A 27 -22.39 -16.49 -0.13
CA ALA A 27 -22.78 -15.40 -1.00
C ALA A 27 -22.79 -14.03 -0.30
N VAL A 28 -23.06 -13.98 1.01
CA VAL A 28 -23.04 -12.74 1.80
C VAL A 28 -21.65 -12.44 2.36
N VAL A 29 -20.93 -13.46 2.84
CA VAL A 29 -19.63 -13.30 3.50
C VAL A 29 -18.54 -12.87 2.51
N ILE A 30 -18.51 -13.43 1.29
CA ILE A 30 -17.49 -13.13 0.29
C ILE A 30 -17.42 -11.62 -0.07
N PRO A 31 -18.53 -10.95 -0.46
CA PRO A 31 -18.47 -9.53 -0.79
C PRO A 31 -18.15 -8.65 0.43
N ALA A 32 -18.64 -9.02 1.62
CA ALA A 32 -18.34 -8.31 2.86
C ALA A 32 -16.83 -8.38 3.19
N ALA A 33 -16.23 -9.57 3.09
CA ALA A 33 -14.80 -9.77 3.32
C ALA A 33 -13.93 -8.99 2.32
N GLY A 34 -14.33 -8.95 1.03
CA GLY A 34 -13.59 -8.22 0.00
C GLY A 34 -13.42 -6.72 0.30
N ASN A 35 -14.48 -6.07 0.80
CA ASN A 35 -14.42 -4.65 1.18
C ASN A 35 -13.46 -4.40 2.36
N VAL A 36 -13.46 -5.29 3.35
CA VAL A 36 -12.53 -5.20 4.47
C VAL A 36 -11.09 -5.36 3.98
N ILE A 37 -10.80 -6.44 3.23
CA ILE A 37 -9.44 -6.71 2.73
C ILE A 37 -8.88 -5.52 1.92
N SER A 38 -9.69 -4.95 1.02
CA SER A 38 -9.25 -3.82 0.19
C SER A 38 -8.92 -2.53 0.97
N THR A 39 -9.58 -2.28 2.11
CA THR A 39 -9.25 -1.12 2.96
C THR A 39 -7.98 -1.36 3.77
N TRP A 40 -7.75 -2.60 4.24
CA TRP A 40 -6.50 -2.99 4.89
C TRP A 40 -5.31 -2.90 3.93
N GLU A 41 -5.48 -3.35 2.70
CA GLU A 41 -4.47 -3.24 1.65
C GLU A 41 -4.12 -1.77 1.37
N ALA A 42 -5.13 -0.91 1.22
CA ALA A 42 -4.92 0.53 1.00
C ALA A 42 -4.13 1.19 2.14
N ARG A 43 -4.49 0.87 3.39
CA ARG A 43 -3.78 1.37 4.57
C ARG A 43 -2.35 0.86 4.64
N SER A 44 -2.14 -0.43 4.42
CA SER A 44 -0.83 -1.06 4.41
C SER A 44 0.08 -0.43 3.35
N PHE A 45 -0.47 -0.14 2.17
CA PHE A 45 0.26 0.52 1.09
C PHE A 45 0.73 1.92 1.46
N VAL A 46 -0.15 2.75 2.07
CA VAL A 46 0.22 4.10 2.50
C VAL A 46 1.32 4.05 3.58
N LEU A 47 1.22 3.12 4.53
CA LEU A 47 2.26 2.91 5.55
C LEU A 47 3.59 2.42 4.95
N GLN A 48 3.52 1.55 3.94
CA GLN A 48 4.70 1.09 3.21
C GLN A 48 5.36 2.24 2.46
N LEU A 49 4.58 3.09 1.78
CA LEU A 49 5.10 4.26 1.07
C LEU A 49 5.78 5.24 2.05
N GLU A 50 5.18 5.47 3.22
CA GLU A 50 5.78 6.28 4.28
C GLU A 50 7.14 5.70 4.74
N ALA A 51 7.20 4.39 4.97
CA ALA A 51 8.42 3.69 5.35
C ALA A 51 9.50 3.76 4.24
N ASP A 52 9.09 3.67 2.97
CA ASP A 52 9.98 3.74 1.81
C ASP A 52 10.56 5.15 1.61
N ILE A 53 9.78 6.20 1.90
CA ILE A 53 10.28 7.58 1.93
C ILE A 53 11.35 7.74 3.01
N ALA A 54 11.06 7.28 4.23
CA ALA A 54 12.02 7.34 5.33
C ALA A 54 13.29 6.51 5.02
N TYR A 55 13.13 5.36 4.36
CA TYR A 55 14.23 4.55 3.88
C TYR A 55 15.07 5.28 2.84
N ALA A 56 14.44 5.91 1.84
CA ALA A 56 15.13 6.67 0.79
C ALA A 56 15.97 7.81 1.39
N GLN A 57 15.42 8.55 2.35
CA GLN A 57 16.13 9.62 3.05
C GLN A 57 17.32 9.08 3.84
N LYS A 58 17.14 8.01 4.63
CA LYS A 58 18.24 7.38 5.38
C LYS A 58 19.32 6.82 4.47
N ARG A 59 18.93 6.22 3.34
CA ARG A 59 19.87 5.68 2.35
C ARG A 59 20.67 6.80 1.70
N ALA A 60 20.04 7.93 1.36
CA ALA A 60 20.75 9.08 0.82
C ALA A 60 21.82 9.59 1.78
N MET A 61 21.49 9.70 3.08
CA MET A 61 22.46 10.08 4.12
C MET A 61 23.58 9.04 4.29
N ALA A 62 23.23 7.75 4.33
CA ALA A 62 24.20 6.68 4.59
C ALA A 62 25.16 6.40 3.42
N THR A 63 24.71 6.62 2.18
CA THR A 63 25.51 6.36 0.98
C THR A 63 26.22 7.60 0.44
N GLU A 64 25.94 8.77 1.02
CA GLU A 64 26.37 10.08 0.53
C GLU A 64 25.98 10.34 -0.93
N GLN A 65 24.94 9.67 -1.43
CA GLN A 65 24.42 9.80 -2.79
C GLN A 65 22.95 10.25 -2.78
N PRO A 66 22.52 11.07 -3.75
CA PRO A 66 21.14 11.51 -3.81
C PRO A 66 20.21 10.36 -4.20
N VAL A 67 19.13 10.15 -3.45
CA VAL A 67 18.10 9.15 -3.77
C VAL A 67 16.85 9.86 -4.28
N ARG A 68 16.31 9.43 -5.41
CA ARG A 68 15.10 10.00 -6.01
C ARG A 68 13.90 9.09 -5.80
N LEU A 69 12.80 9.67 -5.34
CA LEU A 69 11.47 9.09 -5.35
C LEU A 69 10.67 9.71 -6.50
N ASN A 70 10.16 8.87 -7.39
CA ASN A 70 9.20 9.26 -8.41
C ASN A 70 7.89 8.51 -8.17
N VAL A 71 6.81 9.26 -7.95
CA VAL A 71 5.44 8.76 -7.85
C VAL A 71 4.71 9.20 -9.10
N ASN A 72 4.19 8.23 -9.85
CA ASN A 72 3.46 8.46 -11.08
C ASN A 72 1.97 8.19 -10.88
N ARG A 73 1.12 9.06 -11.44
CA ARG A 73 -0.33 8.86 -11.63
C ARG A 73 -0.66 7.53 -12.31
N GLY A 74 0.25 6.98 -13.09
CA GLY A 74 0.15 5.65 -13.69
C GLY A 74 0.13 4.48 -12.70
N GLY A 75 0.09 4.73 -11.39
CA GLY A 75 -0.04 3.70 -10.36
C GLY A 75 1.28 3.00 -10.08
N LEU A 76 2.40 3.72 -10.13
CA LEU A 76 3.72 3.18 -9.81
C LEU A 76 4.53 4.24 -9.06
N TYR A 77 5.25 3.83 -8.02
CA TYR A 77 6.34 4.62 -7.47
C TYR A 77 7.67 3.88 -7.55
N MET A 78 8.75 4.65 -7.74
CA MET A 78 10.10 4.14 -7.90
C MET A 78 11.08 4.92 -7.05
N LEU A 79 11.99 4.20 -6.41
CA LEU A 79 13.19 4.73 -5.77
C LEU A 79 14.39 4.45 -6.67
N SER A 80 15.20 5.47 -6.93
CA SER A 80 16.41 5.33 -7.75
C SER A 80 17.59 6.11 -7.18
N GLU A 81 18.78 5.56 -7.34
CA GLU A 81 20.07 6.20 -7.01
C GLU A 81 20.87 6.44 -8.31
N PRO A 82 21.76 7.43 -8.34
CA PRO A 82 22.70 7.60 -9.44
C PRO A 82 23.68 6.43 -9.49
N ASP A 83 23.97 5.95 -10.70
CA ASP A 83 24.97 4.93 -11.00
C ASP A 83 25.80 5.42 -12.19
N GLY A 84 26.75 6.32 -11.91
CA GLY A 84 27.48 7.07 -12.92
C GLY A 84 26.56 7.99 -13.73
N VAL A 85 26.44 7.72 -15.04
CA VAL A 85 25.53 8.43 -15.96
C VAL A 85 24.10 7.87 -15.90
N LEU A 86 23.95 6.61 -15.48
CA LEU A 86 22.67 5.92 -15.42
C LEU A 86 22.01 6.07 -14.04
N ARG A 87 20.75 5.65 -13.94
CA ARG A 87 20.05 5.54 -12.67
C ARG A 87 19.79 4.08 -12.37
N ARG A 88 20.18 3.65 -11.17
CA ARG A 88 19.86 2.33 -10.66
C ARG A 88 18.55 2.39 -9.89
N THR A 89 17.59 1.55 -10.26
CA THR A 89 16.35 1.38 -9.50
C THR A 89 16.63 0.56 -8.24
N ILE A 90 16.36 1.14 -7.09
CA ILE A 90 16.47 0.48 -5.78
C ILE A 90 15.19 -0.31 -5.49
N LYS A 91 14.04 0.31 -5.74
CA LYS A 91 12.72 -0.26 -5.48
C LYS A 91 11.71 0.26 -6.48
N SER A 92 10.79 -0.59 -6.91
CA SER A 92 9.66 -0.22 -7.74
C SER A 92 8.43 -0.94 -7.21
N VAL A 93 7.34 -0.21 -6.98
CA VAL A 93 6.13 -0.75 -6.38
C VAL A 93 4.93 -0.22 -7.15
N ARG A 94 4.03 -1.15 -7.51
CA ARG A 94 2.76 -0.84 -8.16
C ARG A 94 1.70 -0.53 -7.10
N PHE A 95 0.83 0.41 -7.40
CA PHE A 95 -0.33 0.75 -6.59
C PHE A 95 -1.38 -0.36 -6.72
N PRO A 96 -2.05 -0.74 -5.63
CA PRO A 96 -3.24 -1.60 -5.70
C PRO A 96 -4.30 -0.99 -6.62
N ASP A 97 -5.09 -1.82 -7.30
CA ASP A 97 -6.14 -1.35 -8.23
C ASP A 97 -7.22 -0.51 -7.52
N SER A 98 -7.34 -0.65 -6.20
CA SER A 98 -8.24 0.13 -5.36
C SER A 98 -7.74 1.55 -5.08
N LEU A 99 -6.46 1.84 -5.35
CA LEU A 99 -5.79 3.10 -5.08
C LEU A 99 -5.40 3.84 -6.37
N SER A 100 -5.51 5.17 -6.33
CA SER A 100 -5.05 6.04 -7.39
C SER A 100 -4.42 7.30 -6.82
N VAL A 101 -3.50 7.91 -7.58
CA VAL A 101 -2.83 9.15 -7.18
C VAL A 101 -3.33 10.30 -8.03
N VAL A 102 -3.60 11.43 -7.39
CA VAL A 102 -4.11 12.62 -8.09
C VAL A 102 -3.00 13.41 -8.78
N ASN A 103 -1.74 13.29 -8.37
CA ASN A 103 -0.61 14.06 -8.90
C ASN A 103 0.68 13.24 -9.01
N ASN A 104 1.52 13.59 -9.98
CA ASN A 104 2.89 13.10 -9.99
C ASN A 104 3.68 13.82 -8.89
N LEU A 105 4.63 13.10 -8.29
CA LEU A 105 5.57 13.68 -7.34
C LEU A 105 6.97 13.17 -7.67
N GLU A 106 7.92 14.08 -7.86
CA GLU A 106 9.35 13.74 -7.90
C GLU A 106 10.05 14.46 -6.75
N VAL A 107 10.66 13.69 -5.85
CA VAL A 107 11.43 14.21 -4.71
C VAL A 107 12.83 13.64 -4.80
N THR A 108 13.84 14.49 -4.64
CA THR A 108 15.24 14.06 -4.51
C THR A 108 15.72 14.31 -3.09
N PHE A 109 16.07 13.24 -2.39
CA PHE A 109 16.70 13.29 -1.08
C PHE A 109 18.21 13.47 -1.27
N GLN A 110 18.74 14.60 -0.81
CA GLN A 110 20.17 14.88 -0.86
C GLN A 110 20.87 14.30 0.39
N PRO A 111 22.14 13.87 0.27
CA PRO A 111 22.91 13.34 1.38
C PRO A 111 23.22 14.38 2.47
N HIS A 112 23.44 15.63 2.03
CA HIS A 112 23.65 16.77 2.90
C HIS A 112 22.36 17.60 2.93
N ALA A 113 22.01 18.18 4.08
CA ALA A 113 20.85 19.05 4.25
C ALA A 113 21.00 20.41 3.52
N THR A 114 21.75 20.46 2.41
CA THR A 114 22.14 21.67 1.71
C THR A 114 21.24 21.89 0.49
N PHE A 115 20.50 22.99 0.55
CA PHE A 115 19.43 23.41 -0.36
C PHE A 115 19.94 24.13 -1.61
N ALA A 116 20.93 23.59 -2.31
CA ALA A 116 21.36 24.19 -3.57
C ALA A 116 20.37 23.84 -4.70
N GLY A 117 19.24 24.58 -4.75
CA GLY A 117 18.56 24.90 -6.01
C GLY A 117 17.33 24.10 -6.44
N GLN A 118 16.96 22.99 -5.80
CA GLN A 118 15.69 22.28 -6.11
C GLN A 118 15.06 21.67 -4.86
N SER A 119 14.56 22.53 -3.98
CA SER A 119 13.67 22.13 -2.88
C SER A 119 12.26 22.00 -3.42
N ASN A 120 11.82 20.78 -3.70
CA ASN A 120 10.39 20.50 -3.77
C ASN A 120 10.11 19.25 -2.93
N GLY A 121 9.94 19.45 -1.62
CA GLY A 121 8.99 18.60 -0.91
C GLY A 121 7.63 18.67 -1.61
N GLY A 122 6.72 17.75 -1.30
CA GLY A 122 5.44 17.75 -2.00
C GLY A 122 4.40 16.91 -1.30
N THR A 123 3.16 17.09 -1.75
CA THR A 123 2.02 16.34 -1.26
C THR A 123 1.63 15.30 -2.30
N VAL A 124 1.51 14.05 -1.90
CA VAL A 124 0.85 13.01 -2.70
C VAL A 124 -0.58 12.90 -2.19
N TYR A 125 -1.54 13.09 -3.09
CA TYR A 125 -2.95 12.85 -2.79
C TYR A 125 -3.32 11.44 -3.25
N VAL A 126 -3.72 10.61 -2.30
CA VAL A 126 -4.12 9.22 -2.51
C VAL A 126 -5.64 9.12 -2.42
N LYS A 127 -6.24 8.56 -3.46
CA LYS A 127 -7.67 8.27 -3.53
C LYS A 127 -7.91 6.77 -3.45
N TYR A 128 -8.92 6.37 -2.69
CA TYR A 128 -9.41 4.99 -2.60
C TYR A 128 -10.78 4.90 -3.28
N LYS A 129 -10.89 4.07 -4.31
CA LYS A 129 -12.12 3.92 -5.14
C LYS A 129 -12.72 5.28 -5.57
N GLY A 130 -11.86 6.26 -5.88
CA GLY A 130 -12.25 7.61 -6.33
C GLY A 130 -12.54 8.63 -5.22
N GLN A 131 -12.58 8.22 -3.95
CA GLN A 131 -12.75 9.11 -2.79
C GLN A 131 -11.40 9.50 -2.20
N ASP A 132 -11.29 10.70 -1.65
CA ASP A 132 -10.08 11.15 -0.95
C ASP A 132 -9.84 10.25 0.27
N TYR A 133 -8.63 9.69 0.36
CA TYR A 133 -8.30 8.68 1.37
C TYR A 133 -7.14 9.11 2.26
N ALA A 134 -6.05 9.57 1.66
CA ALA A 134 -4.91 10.04 2.42
C ALA A 134 -4.13 11.14 1.67
N GLU A 135 -3.67 12.14 2.41
CA GLU A 135 -2.67 13.09 1.97
C GLU A 135 -1.32 12.75 2.61
N MET A 136 -0.31 12.53 1.79
CA MET A 136 1.05 12.31 2.28
C MET A 136 1.92 13.52 1.97
N ARG A 137 2.33 14.24 3.01
CA ARG A 137 3.20 15.42 2.89
C ARG A 137 4.63 15.01 3.16
N VAL A 138 5.46 15.09 2.13
CA VAL A 138 6.90 14.86 2.19
C VAL A 138 7.59 16.20 2.36
N SER A 139 8.18 16.43 3.53
CA SER A 139 9.00 17.60 3.81
C SER A 139 10.46 17.18 3.89
N LEU A 140 11.34 17.84 3.14
CA LEU A 140 12.78 17.55 3.13
C LEU A 140 13.49 18.02 4.41
N LEU A 141 12.90 18.99 5.13
CA LEU A 141 13.43 19.54 6.38
C LEU A 141 13.10 18.68 7.60
N SER A 142 12.07 17.86 7.48
CA SER A 142 11.59 17.01 8.55
C SER A 142 11.97 15.58 8.22
N ASN A 143 12.63 14.88 9.14
CA ASN A 143 12.81 13.42 9.06
C ASN A 143 11.48 12.66 9.29
N ARG A 144 10.35 13.34 9.11
CA ARG A 144 8.99 12.81 9.26
C ARG A 144 8.19 13.20 8.04
N THR A 145 7.74 12.17 7.33
CA THR A 145 6.57 12.24 6.46
C THR A 145 5.34 12.42 7.34
N ARG A 146 4.37 13.23 6.90
CA ARG A 146 3.09 13.36 7.61
C ARG A 146 1.99 12.79 6.73
N VAL A 147 1.29 11.79 7.25
CA VAL A 147 0.08 11.24 6.63
C VAL A 147 -1.14 11.85 7.31
N ILE A 148 -2.06 12.40 6.52
CA ILE A 148 -3.37 12.88 6.97
C ILE A 148 -4.40 11.95 6.34
N TRP A 149 -5.20 11.28 7.16
CA TRP A 149 -6.25 10.36 6.73
C TRP A 149 -7.58 11.11 6.60
N HIS A 150 -8.37 10.76 5.59
CA HIS A 150 -9.69 11.32 5.31
C HIS A 150 -10.81 10.28 5.47
#